data_AF-A0A5B6UTY8-F1
#
_entry.id   AF-A0A5B6UTY8-F1
#
_cell.length_a   1.000
_cell.length_b   1.000
_cell.length_c   1.000
_cell.angle_alpha   90.00
_cell.angle_beta   90.00
_cell.angle_gamma   90.00
#
_symmetry.space_group_name_H-M   'P 1'
#
loop_
_entity.id
_entity.type
_entity.pdbx_description
1 polymer ?
#
loop_
_entity_poly.entity_id
_entity_poly.type
_entity_poly.pdbx_seq_one_letter_code
_entity_poly.pdbx_strand_id
1 'polypeptide(L)'
;MAPYKAMYGCKYRTPLYWIELNEKKIHGVDLIRETKEKVKVICDSLKATSDRQKLFADLKRKDIEFQIGDMVFLKVSPWKKILHFGHKGKLSLRPVAYRLALPSELEKIHNVFHVSMLRRYRPEPSGVISLTQIEIQPDMTYNEEPNIILAREIKGLRNKSIALVKVLWKRHGIEEATWEPEEAMRKQYLNLFSGKIFDDENS
;
A
#
# COMPACT_ATOMS: atom_id res chain seq x y z
N MET A 1 12.55 -25.56 23.15
CA MET A 1 13.06 -26.76 22.46
C MET A 1 13.67 -26.31 21.13
N ALA A 2 14.91 -26.69 20.80
CA ALA A 2 15.48 -26.32 19.50
C ALA A 2 14.78 -27.08 18.35
N PRO A 3 14.54 -26.46 17.17
CA PRO A 3 13.76 -27.06 16.08
C PRO A 3 14.23 -28.47 15.66
N TYR A 4 15.55 -28.69 15.62
CA TYR A 4 16.15 -29.97 15.27
C TYR A 4 15.78 -31.10 16.26
N LYS A 5 15.83 -30.82 17.57
CA LYS A 5 15.50 -31.83 18.60
C LYS A 5 14.01 -32.19 18.60
N ALA A 6 13.15 -31.23 18.24
CA ALA A 6 11.72 -31.46 18.10
C ALA A 6 11.40 -32.34 16.87
N MET A 7 12.13 -32.17 15.77
CA MET A 7 11.93 -32.95 14.55
C MET A 7 12.52 -34.37 14.64
N TYR A 8 13.72 -34.52 15.23
CA TYR A 8 14.48 -35.78 15.12
C TYR A 8 14.66 -36.52 16.45
N GLY A 9 14.11 -36.02 17.56
CA GLY A 9 14.22 -36.64 18.90
C GLY A 9 15.63 -36.61 19.51
N CYS A 10 16.66 -36.38 18.71
CA CYS A 10 18.06 -36.37 19.09
C CYS A 10 18.61 -34.94 19.23
N LYS A 11 19.59 -34.74 20.10
CA LYS A 11 20.33 -33.47 20.18
C LYS A 11 21.20 -33.30 18.93
N TYR A 12 21.30 -32.07 18.42
CA TYR A 12 22.19 -31.74 17.30
C TYR A 12 23.64 -32.05 17.67
N ARG A 13 24.36 -32.81 16.83
CA ARG A 13 25.81 -33.02 16.99
C ARG A 13 26.54 -31.82 16.40
N THR A 14 27.11 -30.98 17.27
CA THR A 14 27.94 -29.85 16.87
C THR A 14 29.25 -30.31 16.23
N PRO A 15 29.77 -29.62 15.19
CA PRO A 15 31.05 -29.93 14.55
C PRO A 15 32.27 -29.98 15.49
N LEU A 16 32.14 -29.41 16.69
CA LEU A 16 33.13 -29.51 17.77
C LEU A 16 33.52 -30.95 18.14
N TYR A 17 32.66 -31.94 17.85
CA TYR A 17 32.89 -33.35 18.17
C TYR A 17 33.73 -34.11 17.12
N TRP A 18 34.18 -33.45 16.05
CA TRP A 18 34.99 -34.08 15.00
C TRP A 18 36.49 -34.19 15.32
N ILE A 19 36.94 -33.66 16.47
CA ILE A 19 38.37 -33.56 16.83
C ILE A 19 38.87 -34.79 17.62
N GLU A 20 38.02 -35.78 17.92
CA GLU A 20 38.40 -36.92 18.79
C GLU A 20 39.32 -37.98 18.16
N LEU A 21 39.83 -37.82 16.93
CA LEU A 21 40.69 -38.83 16.28
C LEU A 21 41.96 -38.27 15.62
N ASN A 22 42.69 -37.35 16.27
CA ASN A 22 44.16 -37.38 16.13
C ASN A 22 44.88 -36.64 17.27
N GLU A 23 45.92 -37.27 17.80
CA GLU A 23 46.68 -36.87 18.98
C GLU A 23 47.37 -35.50 18.83
N LYS A 24 46.85 -34.44 19.48
CA LYS A 24 47.65 -33.31 20.02
C LYS A 24 47.03 -32.78 21.32
N LYS A 25 47.38 -33.46 22.41
CA LYS A 25 47.09 -33.10 23.81
C LYS A 25 47.86 -31.80 24.14
N ILE A 26 47.23 -30.90 24.91
CA ILE A 26 47.75 -29.64 25.51
C ILE A 26 47.32 -28.33 24.82
N HIS A 27 47.34 -28.19 23.48
CA HIS A 27 46.83 -26.93 22.84
C HIS A 27 45.32 -26.95 22.54
N GLY A 28 44.65 -28.10 22.59
CA GLY A 28 43.23 -28.22 22.24
C GLY A 28 42.27 -27.63 23.28
N VAL A 29 42.58 -27.72 24.58
CA VAL A 29 41.66 -27.30 25.66
C VAL A 29 41.55 -25.78 25.73
N ASP A 30 42.68 -25.07 25.58
CA ASP A 30 42.71 -23.61 25.56
C ASP A 30 42.01 -23.06 24.32
N LEU A 31 42.24 -23.68 23.14
CA LEU A 31 41.51 -23.34 21.90
C LEU A 31 39.99 -23.59 22.03
N ILE A 32 39.58 -24.67 22.70
CA ILE A 32 38.17 -24.96 22.98
C ILE A 32 37.57 -23.90 23.91
N ARG A 33 38.31 -23.47 24.94
CA ARG A 33 37.87 -22.40 25.85
C ARG A 33 37.71 -21.07 25.12
N GLU A 34 38.72 -20.67 24.33
CA GLU A 34 38.68 -19.44 23.53
C GLU A 34 37.56 -19.45 22.49
N THR A 35 37.34 -20.57 21.80
CA THR A 35 36.25 -20.70 20.83
C THR A 35 34.89 -20.64 21.50
N LYS A 36 34.73 -21.24 22.69
CA LYS A 36 33.49 -21.16 23.48
C LYS A 36 33.21 -19.73 23.95
N GLU A 37 34.23 -18.99 24.37
CA GLU A 37 34.13 -17.59 24.74
C GLU A 37 33.72 -16.72 23.54
N LYS A 38 34.36 -16.91 22.38
CA LYS A 38 34.00 -16.21 21.14
C LYS A 38 32.58 -16.51 20.68
N VAL A 39 32.14 -17.77 20.75
CA VAL A 39 30.76 -18.18 20.44
C VAL A 39 29.77 -17.51 21.38
N LYS A 40 30.08 -17.42 22.68
CA LYS A 40 29.23 -16.74 23.66
C LYS A 40 29.06 -15.25 23.30
N VAL A 41 30.15 -14.55 22.96
CA VAL A 41 30.12 -13.16 22.49
C VAL A 41 29.25 -13.00 21.23
N ILE A 42 29.36 -13.92 20.27
CA ILE A 42 28.52 -13.93 19.07
C ILE A 42 27.04 -14.13 19.42
N CYS A 43 26.72 -15.08 20.31
CA CYS A 43 25.34 -15.28 20.76
C CYS A 43 24.77 -14.06 21.48
N ASP A 44 25.55 -13.44 22.36
CA ASP A 44 25.12 -12.26 23.14
C ASP A 44 24.90 -11.04 22.22
N SER A 45 25.81 -10.81 21.26
CA SER A 45 25.65 -9.76 20.25
C SER A 45 24.46 -9.98 19.32
N LEU A 46 24.22 -11.22 18.87
CA LEU A 46 23.02 -11.58 18.09
C LEU A 46 21.74 -11.36 18.89
N LYS A 47 21.74 -11.74 20.17
CA LYS A 47 20.60 -11.54 21.06
C LYS A 47 20.31 -10.05 21.27
N ALA A 48 21.33 -9.26 21.59
CA ALA A 48 21.21 -7.80 21.72
C ALA A 48 20.68 -7.14 20.43
N THR A 49 21.14 -7.62 19.27
CA THR A 49 20.67 -7.13 17.96
C THR A 49 19.21 -7.51 17.72
N SER A 50 18.81 -8.75 18.05
CA SER A 50 17.43 -9.23 17.94
C SER A 50 16.50 -8.47 18.89
N ASP A 51 16.91 -8.27 20.13
CA ASP A 51 16.16 -7.50 21.13
C ASP A 51 16.01 -6.04 20.68
N ARG A 52 17.06 -5.43 20.11
CA ARG A 52 16.99 -4.08 19.51
C ARG A 52 16.02 -4.02 18.33
N GLN A 53 16.05 -4.99 17.43
CA GLN A 53 15.08 -5.08 16.32
C GLN A 53 13.64 -5.22 16.84
N LYS A 54 13.44 -6.03 17.88
CA LYS A 54 12.14 -6.23 18.51
C LYS A 54 11.63 -4.94 19.13
N LEU A 55 12.46 -4.23 19.91
CA LEU A 55 12.12 -2.93 20.49
C LEU A 55 11.75 -1.91 19.40
N PHE A 56 12.50 -1.83 18.30
CA PHE A 56 12.15 -0.94 17.19
C PHE A 56 10.86 -1.32 16.47
N ALA A 57 10.56 -2.61 16.34
CA ALA A 57 9.31 -3.08 15.75
C ALA A 57 8.12 -2.75 16.65
N ASP A 58 8.25 -2.96 17.96
CA ASP A 58 7.18 -2.74 18.93
C ASP A 58 6.94 -1.23 19.16
N LEU A 59 7.98 -0.38 19.20
CA LEU A 59 7.83 1.10 19.27
C LEU A 59 7.06 1.68 18.08
N LYS A 60 7.13 1.06 16.90
CA LYS A 60 6.38 1.49 15.71
C LYS A 60 4.94 0.95 15.67
N ARG A 61 4.61 -0.03 16.52
CA ARG A 61 3.24 -0.50 16.70
C ARG A 61 2.54 0.44 17.66
N LYS A 62 1.76 1.39 17.14
CA LYS A 62 0.76 2.07 17.96
C LYS A 62 -0.30 1.05 18.34
N ASP A 63 -0.65 1.00 19.61
CA ASP A 63 -1.84 0.27 20.05
C ASP A 63 -3.06 0.99 19.48
N ILE A 64 -3.66 0.38 18.47
CA ILE A 64 -4.88 0.87 17.84
C ILE A 64 -6.03 0.12 18.50
N GLU A 65 -6.70 0.81 19.41
CA GLU A 65 -7.96 0.37 20.01
C GLU A 65 -9.09 1.18 19.40
N PHE A 66 -10.22 0.53 19.15
CA PHE A 66 -11.43 1.15 18.61
C PHE A 66 -12.57 0.93 19.59
N GLN A 67 -13.42 1.94 19.73
CA GLN A 67 -14.67 1.86 20.49
C GLN A 67 -15.87 1.70 19.55
N ILE A 68 -16.98 1.23 20.10
CA ILE A 68 -18.24 1.15 19.37
C ILE A 68 -18.67 2.57 18.99
N GLY A 69 -18.90 2.82 17.70
CA GLY A 69 -19.26 4.14 17.17
C GLY A 69 -18.09 4.91 16.53
N ASP A 70 -16.85 4.44 16.67
CA ASP A 70 -15.72 5.03 15.96
C ASP A 70 -15.85 4.85 14.45
N MET A 71 -15.68 5.94 13.69
CA MET A 71 -15.55 5.86 12.24
C MET A 71 -14.16 5.33 11.87
N VAL A 72 -14.13 4.38 10.93
CA VAL A 72 -12.89 3.75 10.47
C VAL A 72 -12.89 3.62 8.95
N PHE A 73 -11.73 3.80 8.34
CA PHE A 73 -11.50 3.42 6.96
C PHE A 73 -11.12 1.94 6.87
N LEU A 74 -11.83 1.20 6.02
CA LEU A 74 -11.48 -0.16 5.68
C LEU A 74 -10.47 -0.16 4.52
N LYS A 75 -9.32 -0.81 4.72
CA LYS A 75 -8.33 -0.99 3.66
C LYS A 75 -8.84 -2.00 2.64
N VAL A 76 -9.32 -1.52 1.49
CA VAL A 76 -9.69 -2.35 0.34
C VAL A 76 -8.50 -2.43 -0.64
N SER A 77 -7.92 -3.61 -0.82
CA SER A 77 -6.97 -3.88 -1.91
C SER A 77 -7.73 -4.56 -3.04
N PRO A 78 -7.49 -4.26 -4.34
CA PRO A 78 -8.13 -4.97 -5.45
C PRO A 78 -7.97 -6.49 -5.29
N TRP A 79 -9.08 -7.22 -5.31
CA TRP A 79 -9.15 -8.66 -4.97
C TRP A 79 -8.53 -9.53 -6.09
N LYS A 80 -7.21 -9.42 -6.33
CA LYS A 80 -6.55 -10.16 -7.43
C LYS A 80 -5.81 -11.43 -6.99
N LYS A 81 -5.66 -11.75 -5.69
CA LYS A 81 -5.05 -13.03 -5.25
C LYS A 81 -5.57 -13.51 -3.89
N ILE A 82 -5.81 -14.83 -3.83
CA ILE A 82 -6.14 -15.65 -2.66
C ILE A 82 -5.13 -15.38 -1.52
N LEU A 83 -5.64 -15.01 -0.34
CA LEU A 83 -4.83 -14.83 0.87
C LEU A 83 -4.51 -16.20 1.48
N HIS A 84 -3.27 -16.66 1.35
CA HIS A 84 -2.77 -17.77 2.17
C HIS A 84 -2.40 -17.25 3.56
N PHE A 85 -3.23 -17.53 4.56
CA PHE A 85 -2.88 -17.32 5.95
C PHE A 85 -2.02 -18.48 6.45
N GLY A 86 -0.76 -18.20 6.80
CA GLY A 86 0.07 -19.12 7.57
C GLY A 86 -0.21 -18.98 9.06
N HIS A 87 -0.60 -20.08 9.72
CA HIS A 87 -0.70 -20.10 11.18
C HIS A 87 0.70 -19.93 11.80
N LYS A 88 0.93 -18.81 12.51
CA LYS A 88 2.13 -18.58 13.30
C LYS A 88 1.77 -18.07 14.71
N GLY A 89 1.96 -18.95 15.68
CA GLY A 89 2.26 -18.59 17.07
C GLY A 89 1.07 -18.19 17.95
N LYS A 90 1.19 -18.50 19.24
CA LYS A 90 0.25 -18.13 20.31
C LYS A 90 0.37 -16.62 20.55
N LEU A 91 -0.56 -15.84 19.98
CA LEU A 91 -0.68 -14.39 20.20
C LEU A 91 -1.47 -14.16 21.50
N SER A 92 -1.05 -13.17 22.30
CA SER A 92 -1.82 -12.68 23.44
C SER A 92 -3.20 -12.22 22.98
N LEU A 93 -4.22 -12.43 23.83
CA LEU A 93 -5.63 -12.13 23.58
C LEU A 93 -5.86 -10.61 23.52
N ARG A 94 -5.52 -9.99 22.39
CA ARG A 94 -6.08 -8.69 21.98
C ARG A 94 -7.38 -8.95 21.19
N PRO A 95 -8.33 -8.01 21.14
CA PRO A 95 -9.42 -8.08 20.16
C PRO A 95 -8.80 -8.00 18.76
N VAL A 96 -8.57 -9.17 18.16
CA VAL A 96 -7.88 -9.33 16.88
C VAL A 96 -8.74 -8.82 15.72
N ALA A 97 -10.05 -8.69 15.92
CA ALA A 97 -11.00 -8.24 14.92
C ALA A 97 -12.16 -7.43 15.51
N TYR A 98 -12.72 -6.54 14.69
CA TYR A 98 -13.92 -5.74 14.99
C TYR A 98 -15.03 -6.02 13.96
N ARG A 99 -16.29 -5.87 14.38
CA ARG A 99 -17.46 -5.88 13.49
C ARG A 99 -17.73 -4.47 12.98
N LEU A 100 -17.90 -4.32 11.67
CA LEU A 100 -18.28 -3.05 11.05
C LEU A 100 -19.76 -3.08 10.64
N ALA A 101 -20.43 -1.95 10.77
CA ALA A 101 -21.71 -1.71 10.11
C ALA A 101 -21.42 -1.37 8.63
N LEU A 102 -21.57 -2.36 7.75
CA LEU A 102 -21.36 -2.18 6.32
C LEU A 102 -22.64 -1.62 5.64
N PRO A 103 -22.49 -0.80 4.60
CA PRO A 103 -23.60 -0.41 3.72
C PRO A 103 -24.25 -1.63 3.03
N SER A 104 -25.51 -1.50 2.61
CA SER A 104 -26.28 -2.58 1.99
C SER A 104 -25.65 -3.12 0.71
N GLU A 105 -24.90 -2.30 -0.02
CA GLU A 105 -24.17 -2.71 -1.23
C GLU A 105 -23.06 -3.74 -0.94
N LEU A 106 -22.59 -3.81 0.30
CA LEU A 106 -21.52 -4.69 0.77
C LEU A 106 -22.00 -5.81 1.69
N GLU A 107 -23.31 -6.07 1.77
CA GLU A 107 -23.91 -7.12 2.62
C GLU A 107 -23.35 -8.52 2.36
N LYS A 108 -22.85 -8.79 1.15
CA LYS A 108 -22.23 -10.07 0.78
C LYS A 108 -20.85 -10.28 1.43
N ILE A 109 -20.23 -9.23 1.97
CA ILE A 109 -18.89 -9.28 2.58
C ILE A 109 -19.04 -9.57 4.07
N HIS A 110 -18.18 -10.45 4.61
CA HIS A 110 -18.11 -10.67 6.05
C HIS A 110 -17.79 -9.37 6.79
N ASN A 111 -18.65 -9.00 7.74
CA ASN A 111 -18.55 -7.76 8.48
C ASN A 111 -17.50 -7.77 9.61
N VAL A 112 -16.70 -8.84 9.73
CA VAL A 112 -15.65 -9.00 10.75
C VAL A 112 -14.29 -8.78 10.11
N PHE A 113 -13.56 -7.75 10.53
CA PHE A 113 -12.26 -7.39 9.97
C PHE A 113 -11.15 -7.39 11.03
N HIS A 114 -9.97 -7.87 10.66
CA HIS A 114 -8.78 -7.82 11.51
C HIS A 114 -8.33 -6.35 11.72
N VAL A 115 -7.81 -6.01 12.91
CA VAL A 115 -7.40 -4.62 13.26
C VAL A 115 -6.44 -4.00 12.23
N SER A 116 -5.58 -4.80 11.61
CA SER A 116 -4.63 -4.34 10.57
C SER A 116 -5.28 -3.86 9.26
N MET A 117 -6.54 -4.22 9.03
CA MET A 117 -7.32 -3.75 7.88
C MET A 117 -8.06 -2.45 8.18
N LEU A 118 -8.08 -2.01 9.44
CA LEU A 118 -8.79 -0.82 9.88
C LEU A 118 -7.83 0.34 10.08
N ARG A 119 -8.24 1.54 9.66
CA ARG A 119 -7.55 2.80 9.95
C ARG A 119 -8.52 3.75 10.63
N ARG A 120 -8.07 4.39 11.72
CA ARG A 120 -8.88 5.39 12.43
C ARG A 120 -9.21 6.55 11.49
N TYR A 121 -10.50 6.84 11.34
CA TYR A 121 -10.94 8.05 10.65
C TYR A 121 -10.64 9.26 11.53
N ARG A 122 -10.03 10.28 10.94
CA ARG A 122 -9.88 11.60 11.57
C ARG A 122 -10.65 12.58 10.70
N PRO A 123 -11.76 13.17 11.19
CA PRO A 123 -12.48 14.18 10.43
C PRO A 123 -11.54 15.35 10.20
N GLU A 124 -11.12 15.53 8.95
CA GLU A 124 -10.40 16.72 8.52
C GLU A 124 -11.45 17.74 8.02
N PRO A 125 -11.48 18.98 8.55
CA PRO A 125 -12.52 19.95 8.22
C PRO A 125 -12.65 20.26 6.72
N SER A 126 -11.60 20.04 5.94
CA SER A 126 -11.54 20.28 4.49
C SER A 126 -11.85 19.04 3.63
N GLY A 127 -12.13 17.89 4.25
CA GLY A 127 -12.15 16.59 3.57
C GLY A 127 -13.52 16.07 3.15
N VAL A 128 -14.58 16.87 3.22
CA VAL A 128 -15.85 16.51 2.58
C VAL A 128 -15.71 16.80 1.09
N ILE A 129 -15.04 15.88 0.39
CA ILE A 129 -15.23 15.76 -1.05
C ILE A 129 -16.72 15.50 -1.20
N SER A 130 -17.46 16.50 -1.66
CA SER A 130 -18.81 16.29 -2.16
C SER A 130 -18.69 15.23 -3.24
N LEU A 131 -19.10 14.01 -2.92
CA LEU A 131 -19.21 12.93 -3.89
C LEU A 131 -20.28 13.38 -4.87
N THR A 132 -19.86 14.05 -5.94
CA THR A 132 -20.71 14.30 -7.08
C THR A 132 -21.08 12.90 -7.58
N GLN A 133 -22.31 12.46 -7.32
CA GLN A 133 -22.77 11.14 -7.73
C GLN A 133 -22.60 11.03 -9.25
N ILE A 134 -21.61 10.26 -9.68
CA ILE A 134 -21.46 9.89 -11.07
C ILE A 134 -22.41 8.72 -11.26
N GLU A 135 -23.47 8.92 -12.04
CA GLU A 135 -24.25 7.81 -12.60
C GLU A 135 -23.34 7.06 -13.57
N ILE A 136 -22.71 6.01 -13.04
CA ILE A 136 -21.89 5.08 -13.83
C ILE A 136 -22.86 4.07 -14.42
N GLN A 137 -22.77 3.83 -15.74
CA GLN A 137 -23.58 2.81 -16.39
C GLN A 137 -23.23 1.40 -15.85
N PRO A 138 -24.11 0.39 -15.98
CA PRO A 138 -23.85 -0.97 -15.48
C PRO A 138 -22.58 -1.63 -16.04
N ASP A 139 -22.07 -1.13 -17.17
CA ASP A 139 -20.82 -1.55 -17.82
C ASP A 139 -19.56 -0.83 -17.30
N MET A 140 -19.71 -0.03 -16.24
CA MET A 140 -18.68 0.83 -15.65
C MET A 140 -18.18 1.97 -16.55
N THR A 141 -18.88 2.29 -17.65
CA THR A 141 -18.54 3.45 -18.48
C THR A 141 -19.24 4.72 -17.99
N TYR A 142 -18.60 5.87 -18.20
CA TYR A 142 -19.21 7.18 -17.99
C TYR A 142 -18.90 8.07 -19.19
N ASN A 143 -19.91 8.82 -19.65
CA ASN A 143 -19.73 9.76 -20.75
C ASN A 143 -19.27 11.10 -20.20
N GLU A 144 -18.15 11.59 -20.71
CA GLU A 144 -17.55 12.86 -20.33
C GLU A 144 -17.99 13.93 -21.32
N GLU A 145 -18.73 14.93 -20.83
CA GLU A 145 -19.24 16.02 -21.69
C GLU A 145 -18.30 17.23 -21.63
N PRO A 146 -17.82 17.73 -22.78
CA PRO A 146 -17.04 18.95 -22.83
C PRO A 146 -17.94 20.15 -22.51
N ASN A 147 -17.41 21.08 -21.71
CA ASN A 147 -18.11 22.28 -21.27
C ASN A 147 -17.74 23.49 -22.14
N ILE A 148 -16.46 23.86 -22.12
CA ILE A 148 -15.95 25.09 -22.74
C ILE A 148 -14.55 24.85 -23.31
N ILE A 149 -14.21 25.50 -24.42
CA ILE A 149 -12.83 25.57 -24.93
C ILE A 149 -12.15 26.77 -24.29
N LEU A 150 -11.09 26.53 -23.53
CA LEU A 150 -10.35 27.55 -22.80
C LEU A 150 -9.28 28.25 -23.63
N ALA A 151 -8.63 27.51 -24.53
CA ALA A 151 -7.51 28.02 -25.31
C ALA A 151 -7.36 27.25 -26.62
N ARG A 152 -6.69 27.87 -27.58
CA ARG A 152 -6.31 27.26 -28.85
C ARG A 152 -4.83 27.46 -29.09
N GLU A 153 -4.13 26.40 -29.48
CA GLU A 153 -2.70 26.45 -29.79
C GLU A 153 -2.44 25.66 -31.07
N ILE A 154 -1.56 26.19 -31.94
CA ILE A 154 -1.11 25.47 -33.13
C ILE A 154 0.32 24.98 -32.85
N LYS A 155 0.49 23.66 -32.74
CA LYS A 155 1.81 23.05 -32.59
C LYS A 155 2.42 22.74 -33.95
N GLY A 156 3.52 23.43 -34.26
CA GLY A 156 4.36 23.12 -35.41
C GLY A 156 5.24 21.90 -35.15
N LEU A 157 5.09 20.86 -35.97
CA LEU A 157 6.02 19.74 -36.10
C LEU A 157 6.92 19.97 -37.33
N ARG A 158 7.94 19.11 -37.48
CA ARG A 158 8.97 19.23 -38.52
C ARG A 158 8.42 19.42 -39.94
N ASN A 159 7.29 18.78 -40.27
CA ASN A 159 6.66 18.83 -41.61
C ASN A 159 5.15 19.15 -41.59
N LYS A 160 4.54 19.40 -40.42
CA LYS A 160 3.07 19.53 -40.27
C LYS A 160 2.73 20.48 -39.13
N SER A 161 1.61 21.17 -39.19
CA SER A 161 1.02 21.88 -38.05
C SER A 161 -0.21 21.12 -37.55
N ILE A 162 -0.38 21.02 -36.23
CA ILE A 162 -1.55 20.41 -35.59
C ILE A 162 -2.19 21.46 -34.69
N ALA A 163 -3.47 21.74 -34.92
CA ALA A 163 -4.24 22.62 -34.05
C ALA A 163 -4.83 21.83 -32.88
N LEU A 164 -4.57 22.30 -31.67
CA LEU A 164 -5.06 21.74 -30.42
C LEU A 164 -5.95 22.77 -29.71
N VAL A 165 -6.96 22.27 -29.03
CA VAL A 165 -7.85 23.07 -28.18
C VAL A 165 -7.79 22.54 -26.76
N LYS A 166 -7.71 23.44 -25.79
CA LYS A 166 -7.77 23.10 -24.37
C LYS A 166 -9.23 23.02 -23.96
N VAL A 167 -9.69 21.84 -23.60
CA VAL A 167 -11.11 21.55 -23.32
C VAL A 167 -11.31 21.41 -21.82
N LEU A 168 -12.22 22.20 -21.27
CA LEU A 168 -12.72 22.04 -19.91
C LEU A 168 -13.91 21.08 -19.94
N TRP A 169 -13.84 20.02 -19.16
CA TRP A 169 -14.90 19.03 -19.02
C TRP A 169 -15.87 19.43 -17.90
N LYS A 170 -17.18 19.17 -18.06
CA LYS A 170 -18.22 19.67 -17.12
C LYS A 170 -18.00 19.33 -15.64
N ARG A 171 -17.28 18.24 -15.34
CA ARG A 171 -17.07 17.72 -13.97
C ARG A 171 -15.63 17.85 -13.48
N HIS A 172 -14.77 18.48 -14.26
CA HIS A 172 -13.35 18.63 -13.97
C HIS A 172 -13.01 20.07 -13.59
N GLY A 173 -11.97 20.23 -12.77
CA GLY A 173 -11.41 21.56 -12.49
C GLY A 173 -10.71 22.16 -13.70
N ILE A 174 -10.47 23.48 -13.68
CA ILE A 174 -9.69 24.17 -14.74
C ILE A 174 -8.28 23.57 -14.88
N GLU A 175 -7.72 23.07 -13.78
CA GLU A 175 -6.41 22.41 -13.73
C GLU A 175 -6.39 21.04 -14.43
N GLU A 176 -7.55 20.39 -14.53
CA GLU A 176 -7.74 19.06 -15.12
C GLU A 176 -8.14 19.12 -16.61
N ALA A 177 -8.17 20.31 -17.21
CA ALA A 177 -8.49 20.49 -18.62
C ALA A 177 -7.43 19.85 -19.54
N THR A 178 -7.89 19.10 -20.54
CA THR A 178 -7.02 18.35 -21.47
C THR A 178 -6.84 19.08 -22.81
N TRP A 179 -5.76 18.75 -23.52
CA TRP A 179 -5.50 19.25 -24.88
C TRP A 179 -5.95 18.21 -25.90
N GLU A 180 -6.97 18.55 -26.68
CA GLU A 180 -7.56 17.67 -27.69
C GLU A 180 -7.33 18.20 -29.11
N PRO A 181 -7.21 17.34 -30.12
CA PRO A 181 -7.09 17.76 -31.51
C PRO A 181 -8.35 18.48 -31.99
N GLU A 182 -8.18 19.68 -32.56
CA GLU A 182 -9.29 20.55 -32.95
C GLU A 182 -10.22 19.88 -33.97
N GLU A 183 -9.66 19.10 -34.91
CA GLU A 183 -10.45 18.39 -35.92
C GLU A 183 -11.39 17.34 -35.32
N ALA A 184 -10.96 16.60 -34.30
CA ALA A 184 -11.78 15.61 -33.62
C ALA A 184 -12.89 16.27 -32.81
N MET A 185 -12.54 17.33 -32.07
CA MET A 185 -13.49 18.10 -31.27
C MET A 185 -14.53 18.79 -32.15
N ARG A 186 -14.14 19.34 -33.31
CA ARG A 186 -15.09 19.90 -34.27
C ARG A 186 -16.02 18.85 -34.85
N LYS A 187 -15.55 17.62 -35.07
CA LYS A 187 -16.40 16.54 -35.62
C LYS A 187 -17.44 16.04 -34.61
N GLN A 188 -17.06 15.96 -33.33
CA GLN A 188 -17.93 15.43 -32.27
C GLN A 188 -18.79 16.51 -31.58
N TYR A 189 -18.27 17.73 -31.45
CA TYR A 189 -18.85 18.78 -30.63
C TYR A 189 -18.84 20.15 -31.35
N LEU A 190 -19.51 20.23 -32.50
CA LEU A 190 -19.64 21.45 -33.32
C LEU A 190 -20.12 22.66 -32.50
N ASN A 191 -21.02 22.44 -31.54
CA ASN A 191 -21.65 23.47 -30.72
C ASN A 191 -20.65 24.26 -29.86
N LEU A 192 -19.47 23.70 -29.56
CA LEU A 192 -18.43 24.40 -28.79
C LEU A 192 -17.70 25.46 -29.62
N PHE A 193 -17.77 25.37 -30.95
CA PHE A 193 -17.05 26.25 -31.86
C PHE A 193 -17.95 27.34 -32.48
N SER A 194 -19.26 27.32 -32.22
CA SER A 194 -20.23 28.26 -32.78
C SER A 194 -20.30 29.61 -32.04
N GLY A 195 -19.69 29.74 -30.86
CA GLY A 195 -19.60 31.00 -30.10
C GLY A 195 -18.19 31.57 -30.13
N LYS A 196 -17.90 32.48 -31.07
CA LYS A 196 -16.64 33.24 -31.09
C LYS A 196 -16.53 34.11 -29.84
N ILE A 197 -15.62 33.77 -28.93
CA ILE A 197 -14.86 34.76 -28.14
C ILE A 197 -13.46 34.15 -27.90
N PHE A 198 -12.58 34.31 -28.87
CA PHE A 198 -11.14 34.31 -28.59
C PHE A 198 -10.80 35.77 -28.40
N ASP A 199 -10.85 36.25 -27.15
CA ASP A 199 -10.28 37.54 -26.83
C ASP A 199 -8.76 37.40 -26.97
N ASP A 200 -8.24 37.90 -28.09
CA ASP A 200 -6.81 38.10 -28.30
C ASP A 200 -6.33 39.23 -27.36
N GLU A 201 -6.04 38.91 -26.11
CA GLU A 201 -5.19 39.75 -25.25
C GLU A 201 -3.73 39.38 -25.45
N ASN A 202 -3.07 40.05 -26.39
CA ASN A 202 -1.64 40.39 -26.35
C ASN A 202 -1.38 41.55 -27.33
N SER A 203 -1.58 42.78 -26.87
CA SER A 203 -0.90 43.99 -27.33
C SER A 203 0.02 44.49 -26.24
#